data_AF-A0A9I9D9I3-F1
#
_entry.id   AF-A0A9I9D9I3-F1
#
_cell.length_a   1.000
_cell.length_b   1.000
_cell.length_c   1.000
_cell.angle_alpha   90.00
_cell.angle_beta   90.00
_cell.angle_gamma   90.00
#
_symmetry.space_group_name_H-M   'P 1'
#
loop_
_entity.id
_entity.type
_entity.pdbx_description
1 polymer ?
#
loop_
_entity_poly.entity_id
_entity_poly.type
_entity_poly.pdbx_seq_one_letter_code
_entity_poly.pdbx_strand_id
1 'polypeptide(L)'
;SFKDNELGKIIQQENEIQSILKISFNHLSSSLKQCFTYCALFLKDYKIQKDDLIKQWMAQGFLQPQNKKTMEDVGDDYFKELMGRSFFQDIRKNKWGEIKEFKMHDIIHDLACSVVENDCVLANDDTKSIDKRTRLVSISKTRWEVVKESLIKAKNLRTLNNASENYVGGKIEIDLSNHLRLRTLNLESHYYYLDIPKCIGKMKHLRYINISHSDIDFLPRGVTELYHLETLIIRDCMKLRELPSDIKNLINLRHLDIKNLIHFDVPWYRRGWSYMPKGMGSMTTLQTMNLYVLGENKGGELSELNGLINLRGSLSIRELQFCKPIGLENAKYLEEKSGIRKLKLHCKIFGRKLSKIDYEDEKVLECLKPHPNLQKICIKGYRGVKLCNWFSFGNIGSLVNIKLWNCEKLQHLPRFDQFPFLKHLHLEGLPNIEFIDNKNYVSHSLTTFFPSLEKLSIIDLPKLKEWWKGEFIDQTTSFPTILHHLSELTIFNCPQLGSIPKHGPLHSLDISDISLQLFELVMEMATTNIIVGSQDSSSSATTSLSSLRISNMDFEFVELYDLFSNMTHLEFLYLLKCKNMKMSSSLDGVIWKGLGSLRRLILWSIPDLEYLPKGLQYVTTLQYLEISDCPNLVSI
;
A
#
# COMPACT_ATOMS: atom_id res chain seq x y z
N SER A 1 -35.82 -22.42 -37.30
CA SER A 1 -35.32 -21.22 -36.62
C SER A 1 -35.48 -21.40 -35.10
N PHE A 2 -34.56 -22.13 -34.46
CA PHE A 2 -34.47 -22.17 -32.99
C PHE A 2 -33.61 -20.99 -32.49
N LYS A 3 -32.56 -20.65 -33.25
CA LYS A 3 -31.67 -19.50 -32.99
C LYS A 3 -32.42 -18.16 -32.96
N ASP A 4 -33.29 -17.87 -33.92
CA ASP A 4 -33.96 -16.56 -33.97
C ASP A 4 -34.99 -16.36 -32.85
N ASN A 5 -35.63 -17.45 -32.40
CA ASN A 5 -36.66 -17.40 -31.37
C ASN A 5 -36.05 -17.33 -29.95
N GLU A 6 -34.91 -18.02 -29.73
CA GLU A 6 -34.11 -17.87 -28.51
C GLU A 6 -33.44 -16.48 -28.44
N LEU A 7 -32.86 -15.97 -29.54
CA LEU A 7 -32.33 -14.60 -29.60
C LEU A 7 -33.41 -13.56 -29.34
N GLY A 8 -34.62 -13.72 -29.89
CA GLY A 8 -35.75 -12.84 -29.64
C GLY A 8 -36.14 -12.80 -28.16
N LYS A 9 -36.17 -13.95 -27.48
CA LYS A 9 -36.44 -14.04 -26.03
C LYS A 9 -35.33 -13.42 -25.19
N ILE A 10 -34.06 -13.61 -25.55
CA ILE A 10 -32.90 -13.01 -24.86
C ILE A 10 -32.95 -11.48 -24.99
N ILE A 11 -33.20 -10.96 -26.20
CA ILE A 11 -33.33 -9.50 -26.44
C ILE A 11 -34.51 -8.92 -25.65
N GLN A 12 -35.63 -9.65 -25.59
CA GLN A 12 -36.81 -9.23 -24.81
C GLN A 12 -36.51 -9.19 -23.31
N GLN A 13 -35.81 -10.19 -22.78
CA GLN A 13 -35.32 -10.19 -21.39
C GLN A 13 -34.32 -9.07 -21.12
N GLU A 14 -33.36 -8.81 -22.02
CA GLU A 14 -32.43 -7.68 -21.89
C GLU A 14 -33.17 -6.34 -21.87
N ASN A 15 -34.18 -6.16 -22.70
CA ASN A 15 -35.02 -4.95 -22.71
C ASN A 15 -35.82 -4.79 -21.42
N GLU A 16 -36.38 -5.87 -20.88
CA GLU A 16 -37.06 -5.87 -19.58
C GLU A 16 -36.08 -5.52 -18.44
N ILE A 17 -34.89 -6.11 -18.44
CA ILE A 17 -33.82 -5.82 -17.47
C ILE A 17 -33.40 -4.34 -17.58
N GLN A 18 -33.16 -3.82 -18.79
CA GLN A 18 -32.84 -2.40 -18.98
C GLN A 18 -33.96 -1.48 -18.48
N SER A 19 -35.22 -1.87 -18.67
CA SER A 19 -36.38 -1.12 -18.18
C SER A 19 -36.38 -1.05 -16.64
N ILE A 20 -36.13 -2.17 -15.96
CA ILE A 20 -36.03 -2.24 -14.49
C ILE A 20 -34.85 -1.39 -13.99
N LEU A 21 -33.68 -1.51 -14.62
CA LEU A 21 -32.50 -0.73 -14.23
C LEU A 21 -32.71 0.77 -14.44
N LYS A 22 -33.44 1.15 -15.51
CA LYS A 22 -33.80 2.54 -15.78
C LYS A 22 -34.71 3.12 -14.71
N ILE A 23 -35.60 2.32 -14.11
CA ILE A 23 -36.40 2.73 -12.94
C ILE A 23 -35.46 3.08 -11.77
N SER A 24 -34.51 2.19 -11.43
CA SER A 24 -33.54 2.44 -10.36
C SER A 24 -32.72 3.72 -10.61
N PHE A 25 -32.32 3.98 -11.87
CA PHE A 25 -31.67 5.22 -12.26
C PHE A 25 -32.58 6.45 -12.13
N ASN A 26 -33.85 6.35 -12.54
CA ASN A 26 -34.80 7.46 -12.49
C ASN A 26 -35.06 7.96 -11.07
N HIS A 27 -34.95 7.09 -10.06
CA HIS A 27 -35.06 7.43 -8.64
C HIS A 27 -33.82 8.10 -8.03
N LEU A 28 -32.72 8.24 -8.78
CA LEU A 28 -31.55 8.99 -8.31
C LEU A 28 -31.82 10.50 -8.28
N SER A 29 -31.20 11.19 -7.32
CA SER A 29 -31.14 12.66 -7.33
C SER A 29 -30.42 13.16 -8.59
N SER A 30 -30.66 14.42 -8.98
CA SER A 30 -30.02 15.01 -10.18
C SER A 30 -28.49 14.90 -10.15
N SER A 31 -27.88 15.19 -9.00
CA SER A 31 -26.43 15.12 -8.81
C SER A 31 -25.89 13.69 -8.93
N LEU A 32 -26.61 12.71 -8.40
CA LEU A 32 -26.24 11.29 -8.52
C LEU A 32 -26.40 10.77 -9.94
N LYS A 33 -27.42 11.23 -10.67
CA LYS A 33 -27.58 10.92 -12.10
C LYS A 33 -26.36 11.38 -12.89
N GLN A 34 -25.84 12.58 -12.62
CA GLN A 34 -24.62 13.08 -13.26
C GLN A 34 -23.38 12.25 -12.89
N CYS A 35 -23.24 11.87 -11.63
CA CYS A 35 -22.13 11.03 -11.18
C CYS A 35 -22.17 9.64 -11.83
N PHE A 36 -23.37 9.06 -11.94
CA PHE A 36 -23.61 7.78 -12.62
C PHE A 36 -23.31 7.84 -14.12
N THR A 37 -23.87 8.83 -14.83
CA THR A 37 -23.66 8.95 -16.29
C THR A 37 -22.21 9.25 -16.66
N TYR A 38 -21.46 9.92 -15.77
CA TYR A 38 -20.03 10.12 -15.95
C TYR A 38 -19.25 8.80 -16.04
N CYS A 39 -19.73 7.73 -15.40
CA CYS A 39 -19.07 6.42 -15.47
C CYS A 39 -19.12 5.78 -16.88
N ALA A 40 -19.97 6.27 -17.79
CA ALA A 40 -19.96 5.87 -19.19
C ALA A 40 -18.63 6.21 -19.91
N LEU A 41 -17.80 7.07 -19.32
CA LEU A 41 -16.46 7.42 -19.80
C LEU A 41 -15.46 6.25 -19.71
N PHE A 42 -15.68 5.29 -18.81
CA PHE A 42 -14.78 4.15 -18.64
C PHE A 42 -15.20 3.01 -19.56
N LEU A 43 -14.25 2.14 -19.92
CA LEU A 43 -14.57 0.94 -20.69
C LEU A 43 -15.36 -0.07 -19.84
N LYS A 44 -16.08 -0.97 -20.52
CA LYS A 44 -16.61 -2.18 -19.90
C LYS A 44 -15.49 -2.95 -19.22
N ASP A 45 -15.80 -3.55 -18.07
CA ASP A 45 -14.86 -4.25 -17.20
C ASP A 45 -13.67 -3.44 -16.62
N TYR A 46 -13.59 -2.13 -16.90
CA TYR A 46 -12.49 -1.29 -16.42
C TYR A 46 -12.50 -1.18 -14.89
N LYS A 47 -11.33 -1.36 -14.28
CA LYS A 47 -11.14 -1.21 -12.82
C LYS A 47 -11.02 0.27 -12.49
N ILE A 48 -12.07 0.84 -11.90
CA ILE A 48 -12.12 2.26 -11.57
C ILE A 48 -11.55 2.48 -10.16
N GLN A 49 -10.59 3.40 -10.05
CA GLN A 49 -10.09 3.88 -8.76
C GLN A 49 -11.12 4.83 -8.13
N LYS A 50 -11.68 4.44 -6.98
CA LYS A 50 -12.73 5.19 -6.28
C LYS A 50 -12.35 6.64 -6.01
N ASP A 51 -11.19 6.84 -5.39
CA ASP A 51 -10.76 8.19 -4.98
C ASP A 51 -10.52 9.09 -6.19
N ASP A 52 -10.13 8.55 -7.35
CA ASP A 52 -9.88 9.35 -8.55
C ASP A 52 -11.18 9.68 -9.29
N LEU A 53 -12.18 8.79 -9.26
CA LEU A 53 -13.52 9.09 -9.75
C LEU A 53 -14.19 10.22 -8.95
N ILE A 54 -14.09 10.19 -7.62
CA ILE A 54 -14.65 11.25 -6.77
C ILE A 54 -14.03 12.61 -7.11
N LYS A 55 -12.70 12.67 -7.29
CA LYS A 55 -12.00 13.89 -7.71
C LYS A 55 -12.45 14.37 -9.10
N GLN A 56 -12.79 13.46 -10.01
CA GLN A 56 -13.35 13.82 -11.31
C GLN A 56 -14.78 14.37 -11.17
N TRP A 57 -15.63 13.80 -10.32
CA TRP A 57 -16.96 14.35 -10.02
C TRP A 57 -16.89 15.75 -9.39
N MET A 58 -15.91 15.99 -8.51
CA MET A 58 -15.61 17.32 -7.96
C MET A 58 -15.25 18.30 -9.08
N ALA A 59 -14.31 17.93 -9.95
CA ALA A 59 -13.87 18.76 -11.07
C ALA A 59 -14.98 19.07 -12.07
N GLN A 60 -15.94 18.18 -12.26
CA GLN A 60 -17.11 18.45 -13.09
C GLN A 60 -18.16 19.33 -12.38
N GLY A 61 -18.10 19.46 -11.06
CA GLY A 61 -19.05 20.21 -10.24
C GLY A 61 -20.37 19.47 -9.99
N PHE A 62 -20.34 18.13 -9.97
CA PHE A 62 -21.54 17.31 -9.74
C PHE A 62 -21.91 17.19 -8.27
N LEU A 63 -20.94 17.35 -7.37
CA LEU A 63 -21.16 17.22 -5.94
C LEU A 63 -21.74 18.52 -5.37
N GLN A 64 -22.77 18.38 -4.53
CA GLN A 64 -23.41 19.52 -3.88
C GLN A 64 -22.85 19.74 -2.47
N PRO A 65 -22.47 20.96 -2.08
CA PRO A 65 -21.98 21.25 -0.73
C PRO A 65 -23.00 20.83 0.33
N GLN A 66 -22.55 20.12 1.37
CA GLN A 66 -23.36 19.74 2.52
C GLN A 66 -22.73 20.31 3.79
N ASN A 67 -23.57 20.79 4.72
CA ASN A 67 -23.10 21.36 5.98
C ASN A 67 -22.21 20.35 6.73
N LYS A 68 -21.04 20.83 7.19
CA LYS A 68 -20.04 20.06 7.97
C LYS A 68 -19.31 18.93 7.23
N LYS A 69 -19.54 18.73 5.93
CA LYS A 69 -18.82 17.73 5.12
C LYS A 69 -17.89 18.39 4.12
N THR A 70 -16.74 17.76 3.88
CA THR A 70 -15.90 18.15 2.75
C THR A 70 -16.47 17.60 1.45
N MET A 71 -16.00 18.12 0.31
CA MET A 71 -16.43 17.64 -1.01
C MET A 71 -16.05 16.17 -1.22
N GLU A 72 -14.94 15.73 -0.63
CA GLU A 72 -14.49 14.35 -0.61
C GLU A 72 -15.46 13.46 0.18
N ASP A 73 -15.94 13.93 1.34
CA ASP A 73 -16.91 13.21 2.16
C ASP A 73 -18.28 13.11 1.43
N VAL A 74 -18.73 14.19 0.78
CA VAL A 74 -19.95 14.16 -0.06
C VAL A 74 -19.80 13.19 -1.24
N GLY A 75 -18.65 13.19 -1.89
CA GLY A 75 -18.36 12.26 -2.98
C GLY A 75 -18.33 10.80 -2.53
N ASP A 76 -17.81 10.55 -1.32
CA ASP A 76 -17.83 9.23 -0.70
C ASP A 76 -19.26 8.76 -0.37
N ASP A 77 -20.12 9.65 0.11
CA ASP A 77 -21.54 9.35 0.34
C ASP A 77 -22.27 9.02 -0.96
N TYR A 78 -22.02 9.80 -2.03
CA TYR A 78 -22.61 9.54 -3.35
C TYR A 78 -22.14 8.20 -3.90
N PHE A 79 -20.85 7.90 -3.76
CA PHE A 79 -20.31 6.59 -4.13
C PHE A 79 -21.00 5.46 -3.37
N LYS A 80 -21.17 5.61 -2.04
CA LYS A 80 -21.85 4.62 -1.20
C LYS A 80 -23.31 4.44 -1.57
N GLU A 81 -24.03 5.49 -1.94
CA GLU A 81 -25.41 5.38 -2.39
C GLU A 81 -25.52 4.61 -3.72
N LEU A 82 -24.67 4.94 -4.71
CA LEU A 82 -24.65 4.20 -5.97
C LEU A 82 -24.28 2.72 -5.77
N MET A 83 -23.30 2.46 -4.88
CA MET A 83 -22.92 1.11 -4.48
C MET A 83 -24.06 0.37 -3.77
N GLY A 84 -24.78 1.04 -2.86
CA GLY A 84 -25.91 0.46 -2.13
C GLY A 84 -27.11 0.11 -3.00
N ARG A 85 -27.18 0.68 -4.22
CA ARG A 85 -28.15 0.33 -5.27
C ARG A 85 -27.62 -0.70 -6.27
N SER A 86 -26.47 -1.31 -5.97
CA SER A 86 -25.82 -2.34 -6.80
C SER A 86 -25.40 -1.86 -8.20
N PHE A 87 -25.18 -0.56 -8.41
CA PHE A 87 -24.63 -0.07 -9.68
C PHE A 87 -23.13 -0.38 -9.85
N PHE A 88 -22.45 -0.74 -8.76
CA PHE A 88 -21.03 -1.08 -8.73
C PHE A 88 -20.83 -2.51 -8.21
N GLN A 89 -19.84 -3.20 -8.77
CA GLN A 89 -19.48 -4.58 -8.42
C GLN A 89 -17.96 -4.74 -8.24
N ASP A 90 -17.51 -5.96 -7.92
CA ASP A 90 -16.10 -6.31 -7.75
C ASP A 90 -15.35 -5.38 -6.80
N ILE A 91 -15.97 -5.09 -5.65
CA ILE A 91 -15.44 -4.16 -4.65
C ILE A 91 -14.15 -4.73 -4.06
N ARG A 92 -13.01 -4.15 -4.45
CA ARG A 92 -11.70 -4.48 -3.91
C ARG A 92 -11.36 -3.50 -2.81
N LYS A 93 -11.24 -4.05 -1.61
CA LYS A 93 -10.75 -3.32 -0.44
C LYS A 93 -9.26 -3.52 -0.32
N ASN A 94 -8.56 -2.49 0.12
CA ASN A 94 -7.19 -2.69 0.57
C ASN A 94 -7.18 -3.46 1.91
N LYS A 95 -5.98 -3.79 2.40
CA LYS A 95 -5.75 -4.47 3.69
C LYS A 95 -6.24 -3.73 4.94
N TRP A 96 -6.99 -2.63 4.78
CA TRP A 96 -7.61 -1.84 5.86
C TRP A 96 -9.14 -1.79 5.73
N GLY A 97 -9.73 -2.54 4.79
CA GLY A 97 -11.16 -2.52 4.53
C GLY A 97 -11.65 -1.28 3.77
N GLU A 98 -10.76 -0.34 3.41
CA GLU A 98 -11.12 0.80 2.57
C GLU A 98 -11.28 0.33 1.12
N ILE A 99 -12.42 0.66 0.51
CA ILE A 99 -12.69 0.39 -0.90
C ILE A 99 -11.73 1.23 -1.74
N LYS A 100 -10.98 0.58 -2.63
CA LYS A 100 -10.04 1.24 -3.54
C LYS A 100 -10.45 1.13 -5.00
N GLU A 101 -10.86 -0.07 -5.40
CA GLU A 101 -11.24 -0.35 -6.78
C GLU A 101 -12.62 -0.99 -6.81
N PHE A 102 -13.32 -0.76 -7.91
CA PHE A 102 -14.59 -1.38 -8.23
C PHE A 102 -14.76 -1.39 -9.75
N LYS A 103 -15.82 -2.05 -10.22
CA LYS A 103 -16.23 -2.04 -11.62
C LYS A 103 -17.70 -1.66 -11.75
N MET A 104 -18.09 -1.31 -12.97
CA MET A 104 -19.49 -1.25 -13.37
C MET A 104 -19.80 -2.49 -14.22
N HIS A 105 -20.91 -3.17 -13.92
CA HIS A 105 -21.36 -4.30 -14.72
C HIS A 105 -21.76 -3.82 -16.13
N ASP A 106 -21.52 -4.62 -17.16
CA ASP A 106 -21.71 -4.25 -18.57
C ASP A 106 -23.11 -3.71 -18.88
N ILE A 107 -24.17 -4.35 -18.37
CA ILE A 107 -25.56 -3.88 -18.56
C ILE A 107 -25.81 -2.52 -17.87
N ILE A 108 -25.17 -2.26 -16.72
CA ILE A 108 -25.27 -0.96 -16.03
C ILE A 108 -24.49 0.11 -16.79
N HIS A 109 -23.35 -0.28 -17.37
CA HIS A 109 -22.57 0.57 -18.25
C HIS A 109 -23.34 0.93 -19.52
N ASP A 110 -24.01 -0.05 -20.14
CA ASP A 110 -24.89 0.17 -21.29
C ASP A 110 -26.04 1.13 -20.96
N LEU A 111 -26.63 1.01 -19.77
CA LEU A 111 -27.60 1.99 -19.27
C LEU A 111 -26.98 3.39 -19.18
N ALA A 112 -25.79 3.54 -18.59
CA ALA A 112 -25.10 4.83 -18.50
C ALA A 112 -24.82 5.43 -19.89
N CYS A 113 -24.38 4.62 -20.84
CA CYS A 113 -24.18 5.00 -22.25
C CYS A 113 -25.49 5.43 -22.93
N SER A 114 -26.59 4.71 -22.70
CA SER A 114 -27.90 5.05 -23.27
C SER A 114 -28.45 6.38 -22.76
N VAL A 115 -28.08 6.77 -21.52
CA VAL A 115 -28.56 8.02 -20.89
C VAL A 115 -27.67 9.21 -21.25
N VAL A 116 -26.36 9.02 -21.42
CA VAL A 116 -25.43 10.11 -21.77
C VAL A 116 -25.49 10.50 -23.25
N GLU A 117 -26.05 9.63 -24.09
CA GLU A 117 -26.25 9.83 -25.53
C GLU A 117 -24.98 10.38 -26.22
N ASN A 118 -25.10 11.45 -27.03
CA ASN A 118 -24.02 12.03 -27.82
C ASN A 118 -23.06 12.93 -27.02
N ASP A 119 -23.29 13.08 -25.70
CA ASP A 119 -22.42 13.93 -24.88
C ASP A 119 -21.12 13.23 -24.48
N CYS A 120 -21.07 11.89 -24.55
CA CYS A 120 -19.89 11.08 -24.28
C CYS A 120 -19.50 10.23 -25.48
N VAL A 121 -18.22 10.25 -25.84
CA VAL A 121 -17.65 9.41 -26.90
C VAL A 121 -16.50 8.58 -26.35
N LEU A 122 -16.64 7.26 -26.46
CA LEU A 122 -15.55 6.31 -26.31
C LEU A 122 -14.84 6.21 -27.66
N ALA A 123 -13.75 6.95 -27.83
CA ALA A 123 -13.02 7.03 -29.09
C ALA A 123 -12.30 5.70 -29.37
N ASN A 124 -12.61 5.12 -30.52
CA ASN A 124 -11.96 3.98 -31.17
C ASN A 124 -11.43 4.43 -32.56
N ASP A 125 -11.01 3.50 -33.41
CA ASP A 125 -10.43 3.85 -34.72
C ASP A 125 -11.44 4.56 -35.67
N ASP A 126 -12.75 4.41 -35.44
CA ASP A 126 -13.83 5.09 -36.16
C ASP A 126 -14.35 6.32 -35.40
N THR A 127 -13.54 7.38 -35.31
CA THR A 127 -13.84 8.61 -34.53
C THR A 127 -14.92 9.54 -35.12
N LYS A 128 -15.80 9.05 -36.01
CA LYS A 128 -16.80 9.87 -36.73
C LYS A 128 -17.89 10.48 -35.83
N SER A 129 -18.03 9.99 -34.59
CA SER A 129 -19.03 10.43 -33.61
C SER A 129 -18.65 11.68 -32.82
N ILE A 130 -17.40 12.14 -32.87
CA ILE A 130 -16.99 13.36 -32.17
C ILE A 130 -17.49 14.60 -32.93
N ASP A 131 -18.32 15.39 -32.26
CA ASP A 131 -18.90 16.61 -32.83
C ASP A 131 -18.82 17.80 -31.86
N LYS A 132 -19.48 18.91 -32.23
CA LYS A 132 -19.49 20.15 -31.44
C LYS A 132 -20.24 20.05 -30.10
N ARG A 133 -21.13 19.09 -29.93
CA ARG A 133 -21.92 18.86 -28.71
C ARG A 133 -21.19 17.95 -27.72
N THR A 134 -20.31 17.08 -28.20
CA THR A 134 -19.50 16.18 -27.38
C THR A 134 -18.80 16.94 -26.24
N ARG A 135 -19.01 16.47 -25.00
CA ARG A 135 -18.45 17.06 -23.77
C ARG A 135 -17.45 16.14 -23.08
N LEU A 136 -17.57 14.84 -23.28
CA LEU A 136 -16.74 13.82 -22.65
C LEU A 136 -16.10 12.97 -23.75
N VAL A 137 -14.78 12.83 -23.74
CA VAL A 137 -14.06 11.94 -24.65
C VAL A 137 -13.14 11.05 -23.83
N SER A 138 -13.23 9.74 -24.06
CA SER A 138 -12.32 8.74 -23.52
C SER A 138 -11.62 8.01 -24.65
N ILE A 139 -10.28 8.02 -24.65
CA ILE A 139 -9.46 7.35 -25.68
C ILE A 139 -9.16 5.95 -25.19
N SER A 140 -9.50 4.90 -25.93
CA SER A 140 -9.49 3.52 -25.42
C SER A 140 -8.63 2.53 -26.22
N LYS A 141 -8.95 2.33 -27.49
CA LYS A 141 -8.30 1.32 -28.34
C LYS A 141 -7.67 1.91 -29.58
N THR A 142 -7.48 3.23 -29.58
CA THR A 142 -6.97 3.96 -30.73
C THR A 142 -5.77 4.82 -30.37
N ARG A 143 -5.10 5.32 -31.41
CA ARG A 143 -3.92 6.18 -31.31
C ARG A 143 -4.34 7.64 -31.18
N TRP A 144 -3.57 8.43 -30.42
CA TRP A 144 -3.82 9.88 -30.29
C TRP A 144 -3.89 10.58 -31.65
N GLU A 145 -3.06 10.15 -32.60
CA GLU A 145 -2.98 10.68 -33.96
C GLU A 145 -4.29 10.57 -34.73
N VAL A 146 -5.11 9.57 -34.45
CA VAL A 146 -6.43 9.38 -35.05
C VAL A 146 -7.47 10.29 -34.38
N VAL A 147 -7.39 10.41 -33.06
CA VAL A 147 -8.35 11.19 -32.28
C VAL A 147 -8.13 12.69 -32.42
N LYS A 148 -6.88 13.15 -32.57
CA LYS A 148 -6.53 14.59 -32.55
C LYS A 148 -7.32 15.41 -33.58
N GLU A 149 -7.52 14.88 -34.79
CA GLU A 149 -8.22 15.61 -35.87
C GLU A 149 -9.71 15.76 -35.57
N SER A 150 -10.33 14.69 -35.06
CA SER A 150 -11.72 14.69 -34.64
C SER A 150 -11.94 15.54 -33.39
N LEU A 151 -10.95 15.59 -32.47
CA LEU A 151 -11.04 16.34 -31.23
C LEU A 151 -11.15 17.86 -31.48
N ILE A 152 -10.59 18.38 -32.57
CA ILE A 152 -10.72 19.80 -32.97
C ILE A 152 -12.20 20.21 -33.11
N LYS A 153 -13.09 19.28 -33.47
CA LYS A 153 -14.53 19.53 -33.61
C LYS A 153 -15.23 19.71 -32.26
N ALA A 154 -14.72 19.11 -31.18
CA ALA A 154 -15.30 19.10 -29.84
C ALA A 154 -15.05 20.42 -29.08
N LYS A 155 -15.58 21.54 -29.56
CA LYS A 155 -15.40 22.87 -28.94
C LYS A 155 -15.98 22.98 -27.52
N ASN A 156 -16.87 22.07 -27.12
CA ASN A 156 -17.51 22.05 -25.81
C ASN A 156 -16.93 20.99 -24.85
N LEU A 157 -15.76 20.44 -25.19
CA LEU A 157 -15.11 19.40 -24.39
C LEU A 157 -14.84 19.88 -22.95
N ARG A 158 -15.28 19.05 -21.99
CA ARG A 158 -15.09 19.24 -20.54
C ARG A 158 -14.20 18.17 -19.94
N THR A 159 -14.19 16.97 -20.50
CA THR A 159 -13.32 15.87 -20.07
C THR A 159 -12.61 15.27 -21.27
N LEU A 160 -11.29 15.18 -21.17
CA LEU A 160 -10.48 14.32 -22.00
C LEU A 160 -9.82 13.28 -21.09
N ASN A 161 -10.14 12.01 -21.31
CA ASN A 161 -9.60 10.89 -20.56
C ASN A 161 -8.80 9.97 -21.48
N ASN A 162 -7.57 9.68 -21.09
CA ASN A 162 -6.80 8.63 -21.71
C ASN A 162 -7.00 7.32 -20.93
N ALA A 163 -7.63 6.35 -21.58
CA ALA A 163 -7.76 4.97 -21.14
C ALA A 163 -7.09 4.01 -22.14
N SER A 164 -6.14 4.51 -22.95
CA SER A 164 -5.53 3.72 -24.02
C SER A 164 -4.60 2.65 -23.48
N GLU A 165 -4.89 1.39 -23.83
CA GLU A 165 -4.07 0.23 -23.46
C GLU A 165 -3.05 -0.14 -24.55
N ASN A 166 -3.09 0.53 -25.70
CA ASN A 166 -2.22 0.20 -26.82
C ASN A 166 -0.78 0.70 -26.57
N TYR A 167 0.22 -0.05 -27.01
CA TYR A 167 1.61 0.38 -27.00
C TYR A 167 1.95 1.05 -28.33
N VAL A 168 2.31 2.33 -28.30
CA VAL A 168 3.06 2.96 -29.40
C VAL A 168 4.22 3.71 -28.78
N GLY A 169 5.43 3.25 -29.05
CA GLY A 169 6.64 3.94 -28.60
C GLY A 169 6.70 5.35 -29.21
N GLY A 170 7.03 6.34 -28.39
CA GLY A 170 7.23 7.72 -28.83
C GLY A 170 6.69 8.75 -27.85
N LYS A 171 7.17 9.99 -28.00
CA LYS A 171 6.65 11.17 -27.32
C LYS A 171 5.57 11.80 -28.21
N ILE A 172 4.38 12.00 -27.67
CA ILE A 172 3.25 12.56 -28.43
C ILE A 172 2.94 13.96 -27.91
N GLU A 173 3.03 14.94 -28.81
CA GLU A 173 2.60 16.32 -28.51
C GLU A 173 1.09 16.46 -28.70
N ILE A 174 0.44 16.98 -27.66
CA ILE A 174 -1.01 17.18 -27.61
C ILE A 174 -1.29 18.69 -27.72
N ASP A 175 -1.95 19.09 -28.81
CA ASP A 175 -2.50 20.45 -28.92
C ASP A 175 -3.98 20.47 -28.52
N LEU A 176 -4.28 21.24 -27.48
CA LEU A 176 -5.62 21.47 -26.93
C LEU A 176 -5.96 22.96 -26.89
N SER A 177 -5.31 23.78 -27.73
CA SER A 177 -5.44 25.24 -27.72
C SER A 177 -6.88 25.74 -27.92
N ASN A 178 -7.74 24.93 -28.54
CA ASN A 178 -9.15 25.26 -28.79
C ASN A 178 -10.12 24.76 -27.70
N HIS A 179 -9.64 24.02 -26.70
CA HIS A 179 -10.48 23.34 -25.71
C HIS A 179 -10.53 24.09 -24.36
N LEU A 180 -10.84 25.40 -24.42
CA LEU A 180 -10.80 26.30 -23.27
C LEU A 180 -11.82 25.97 -22.17
N ARG A 181 -12.81 25.11 -22.46
CA ARG A 181 -13.87 24.66 -21.53
C ARG A 181 -13.51 23.39 -20.74
N LEU A 182 -12.31 22.83 -20.95
CA LEU A 182 -11.83 21.65 -20.25
C LEU A 182 -11.82 21.86 -18.74
N ARG A 183 -12.32 20.85 -18.02
CA ARG A 183 -12.32 20.76 -16.55
C ARG A 183 -11.47 19.60 -16.05
N THR A 184 -11.52 18.47 -16.77
CA THR A 184 -10.76 17.25 -16.46
C THR A 184 -9.86 16.90 -17.63
N LEU A 185 -8.56 16.78 -17.35
CA LEU A 185 -7.55 16.30 -18.28
C LEU A 185 -6.81 15.12 -17.64
N ASN A 186 -7.12 13.91 -18.09
CA ASN A 186 -6.39 12.71 -17.69
C ASN A 186 -5.55 12.21 -18.86
N LEU A 187 -4.23 12.35 -18.73
CA LEU A 187 -3.21 11.90 -19.67
C LEU A 187 -2.39 10.73 -19.11
N GLU A 188 -2.86 10.08 -18.05
CA GLU A 188 -2.22 8.88 -17.50
C GLU A 188 -2.01 7.85 -18.60
N SER A 189 -0.79 7.30 -18.67
CA SER A 189 -0.49 6.20 -19.57
C SER A 189 0.67 5.36 -19.06
N HIS A 190 0.47 4.05 -19.01
CA HIS A 190 1.56 3.11 -18.75
C HIS A 190 2.37 2.75 -20.01
N TYR A 191 1.94 3.23 -21.19
CA TYR A 191 2.43 2.75 -22.48
C TYR A 191 2.92 3.87 -23.42
N TYR A 192 2.54 5.12 -23.18
CA TYR A 192 2.98 6.30 -23.94
C TYR A 192 3.58 7.36 -23.01
N TYR A 193 4.48 8.17 -23.55
CA TYR A 193 4.88 9.43 -22.93
C TYR A 193 4.09 10.57 -23.57
N LEU A 194 2.91 10.85 -23.01
CA LEU A 194 2.13 12.02 -23.41
C LEU A 194 2.76 13.27 -22.79
N ASP A 195 3.14 14.22 -23.66
CA ASP A 195 3.60 15.53 -23.21
C ASP A 195 2.42 16.35 -22.69
N ILE A 196 2.69 17.16 -21.69
CA ILE A 196 1.71 18.14 -21.20
C ILE A 196 1.58 19.24 -22.26
N PRO A 197 0.35 19.60 -22.70
CA PRO A 197 0.14 20.66 -23.67
C PRO A 197 0.84 21.96 -23.26
N LYS A 198 1.67 22.54 -24.14
CA LYS A 198 2.35 23.82 -23.88
C LYS A 198 1.36 24.96 -23.56
N CYS A 199 0.15 24.86 -24.11
CA CYS A 199 -0.94 25.83 -23.92
C CYS A 199 -1.78 25.60 -22.64
N ILE A 200 -1.40 24.68 -21.74
CA ILE A 200 -2.22 24.29 -20.58
C ILE A 200 -2.64 25.48 -19.71
N GLY A 201 -1.79 26.50 -19.58
CA GLY A 201 -2.10 27.72 -18.84
C GLY A 201 -3.29 28.53 -19.38
N LYS A 202 -3.69 28.33 -20.64
CA LYS A 202 -4.88 28.98 -21.23
C LYS A 202 -6.20 28.36 -20.78
N MET A 203 -6.19 27.12 -20.29
CA MET A 203 -7.40 26.37 -19.93
C MET A 203 -7.86 26.70 -18.50
N LYS A 204 -8.33 27.93 -18.28
CA LYS A 204 -8.65 28.45 -16.93
C LYS A 204 -9.78 27.70 -16.21
N HIS A 205 -10.54 26.86 -16.89
CA HIS A 205 -11.58 26.02 -16.29
C HIS A 205 -11.09 24.66 -15.76
N LEU A 206 -9.80 24.31 -15.98
CA LEU A 206 -9.24 23.06 -15.48
C LEU A 206 -9.30 22.99 -13.95
N ARG A 207 -9.80 21.85 -13.47
CA ARG A 207 -9.93 21.50 -12.05
C ARG A 207 -9.24 20.19 -11.73
N TYR A 208 -9.03 19.31 -12.70
CA TYR A 208 -8.35 18.03 -12.55
C TYR A 208 -7.31 17.83 -13.65
N ILE A 209 -6.09 17.54 -13.25
CA ILE A 209 -5.00 17.11 -14.13
C ILE A 209 -4.41 15.82 -13.57
N ASN A 210 -4.35 14.78 -14.40
CA ASN A 210 -3.56 13.57 -14.13
C ASN A 210 -2.57 13.36 -15.28
N ILE A 211 -1.29 13.31 -14.92
CA ILE A 211 -0.14 13.15 -15.81
C ILE A 211 0.77 12.05 -15.26
N SER A 212 0.18 11.09 -14.56
CA SER A 212 0.93 9.98 -13.96
C SER A 212 1.67 9.20 -15.05
N HIS A 213 2.86 8.72 -14.71
CA HIS A 213 3.77 8.00 -15.59
C HIS A 213 4.34 8.82 -16.77
N SER A 214 4.11 10.14 -16.81
CA SER A 214 4.71 11.01 -17.83
C SER A 214 6.23 11.13 -17.67
N ASP A 215 6.92 11.18 -18.80
CA ASP A 215 8.37 11.33 -18.89
C ASP A 215 8.79 12.80 -19.01
N ILE A 216 8.53 13.57 -17.95
CA ILE A 216 8.81 15.01 -17.88
C ILE A 216 9.91 15.30 -16.85
N ASP A 217 10.82 16.23 -17.19
CA ASP A 217 11.78 16.76 -16.21
C ASP A 217 11.17 17.85 -15.32
N PHE A 218 10.21 18.63 -15.85
CA PHE A 218 9.56 19.75 -15.19
C PHE A 218 8.10 19.89 -15.62
N LEU A 219 7.25 20.43 -14.73
CA LEU A 219 5.91 20.88 -15.11
C LEU A 219 6.00 22.15 -15.97
N PRO A 220 5.16 22.31 -17.01
CA PRO A 220 5.06 23.55 -17.76
C PRO A 220 4.70 24.73 -16.85
N ARG A 221 5.30 25.89 -17.07
CA ARG A 221 5.05 27.11 -16.28
C ARG A 221 3.55 27.45 -16.21
N GLY A 222 2.81 27.24 -17.31
CA GLY A 222 1.37 27.50 -17.35
C GLY A 222 0.53 26.72 -16.33
N VAL A 223 1.04 25.61 -15.76
CA VAL A 223 0.32 24.86 -14.72
C VAL A 223 0.05 25.72 -13.49
N THR A 224 1.01 26.57 -13.07
CA THR A 224 0.86 27.43 -11.87
C THR A 224 -0.09 28.61 -12.09
N GLU A 225 -0.53 28.84 -13.31
CA GLU A 225 -1.53 29.87 -13.66
C GLU A 225 -2.98 29.36 -13.59
N LEU A 226 -3.18 28.09 -13.24
CA LEU A 226 -4.48 27.44 -13.12
C LEU A 226 -5.04 27.58 -11.70
N TYR A 227 -5.37 28.80 -11.31
CA TYR A 227 -5.83 29.13 -9.96
C TYR A 227 -7.13 28.40 -9.53
N HIS A 228 -7.90 27.84 -10.47
CA HIS A 228 -9.07 27.00 -10.20
C HIS A 228 -8.76 25.50 -10.08
N LEU A 229 -7.50 25.08 -10.25
CA LEU A 229 -7.13 23.67 -10.19
C LEU A 229 -7.38 23.11 -8.78
N GLU A 230 -8.09 21.99 -8.70
CA GLU A 230 -8.45 21.31 -7.44
C GLU A 230 -7.62 20.04 -7.25
N THR A 231 -7.23 19.36 -8.33
CA THR A 231 -6.50 18.09 -8.32
C THR A 231 -5.35 18.10 -9.32
N LEU A 232 -4.15 17.77 -8.84
CA LEU A 232 -2.95 17.53 -9.63
C LEU A 232 -2.34 16.19 -9.23
N ILE A 233 -2.35 15.23 -10.15
CA ILE A 233 -1.82 13.87 -9.97
C ILE A 233 -0.61 13.67 -10.89
N ILE A 234 0.52 13.31 -10.29
CA ILE A 234 1.84 13.17 -10.89
C ILE A 234 2.52 11.91 -10.32
N ARG A 235 1.81 10.79 -10.34
CA ARG A 235 2.33 9.53 -9.80
C ARG A 235 3.40 8.99 -10.75
N ASP A 236 4.45 8.39 -10.20
CA ASP A 236 5.43 7.62 -10.98
C ASP A 236 6.10 8.38 -12.16
N CYS A 237 6.18 9.72 -12.10
CA CYS A 237 6.94 10.53 -13.05
C CYS A 237 8.44 10.50 -12.69
N MET A 238 9.17 9.52 -13.24
CA MET A 238 10.53 9.17 -12.78
C MET A 238 11.60 10.24 -13.04
N LYS A 239 11.44 11.06 -14.09
CA LYS A 239 12.39 12.12 -14.44
C LYS A 239 12.07 13.47 -13.80
N LEU A 240 10.89 13.62 -13.19
CA LEU A 240 10.44 14.91 -12.66
C LEU A 240 11.34 15.34 -11.51
N ARG A 241 11.95 16.52 -11.67
CA ARG A 241 13.02 16.98 -10.77
C ARG A 241 12.52 17.81 -9.60
N GLU A 242 11.55 18.68 -9.86
CA GLU A 242 11.00 19.58 -8.86
C GLU A 242 9.62 20.09 -9.26
N LEU A 243 8.86 20.57 -8.26
CA LEU A 243 7.68 21.38 -8.50
C LEU A 243 8.10 22.83 -8.80
N PRO A 244 7.36 23.54 -9.65
CA PRO A 244 7.62 24.95 -9.91
C PRO A 244 7.52 25.77 -8.62
N SER A 245 8.37 26.79 -8.48
CA SER A 245 8.41 27.70 -7.31
C SER A 245 7.08 28.39 -7.03
N ASP A 246 6.27 28.57 -8.07
CA ASP A 246 4.98 29.25 -8.03
C ASP A 246 3.79 28.30 -7.81
N ILE A 247 4.01 27.03 -7.44
CA ILE A 247 2.93 26.06 -7.19
C ILE A 247 1.94 26.56 -6.12
N LYS A 248 2.40 27.40 -5.18
CA LYS A 248 1.59 28.07 -4.15
C LYS A 248 0.46 28.94 -4.73
N ASN A 249 0.53 29.33 -6.01
CA ASN A 249 -0.51 30.09 -6.70
C ASN A 249 -1.77 29.25 -6.96
N LEU A 250 -1.69 27.92 -6.82
CA LEU A 250 -2.83 27.01 -6.93
C LEU A 250 -3.67 27.03 -5.63
N ILE A 251 -4.26 28.19 -5.33
CA ILE A 251 -4.95 28.47 -4.06
C ILE A 251 -6.17 27.56 -3.80
N ASN A 252 -6.77 26.99 -4.85
CA ASN A 252 -7.90 26.07 -4.75
C ASN A 252 -7.47 24.58 -4.76
N LEU A 253 -6.18 24.28 -4.79
CA LEU A 253 -5.69 22.91 -4.89
C LEU A 253 -6.01 22.12 -3.61
N ARG A 254 -6.74 21.03 -3.78
CA ARG A 254 -7.14 20.11 -2.71
C ARG A 254 -6.31 18.84 -2.70
N HIS A 255 -5.88 18.38 -3.87
CA HIS A 255 -5.13 17.14 -4.00
C HIS A 255 -3.85 17.36 -4.82
N LEU A 256 -2.71 17.20 -4.16
CA LEU A 256 -1.41 17.08 -4.80
C LEU A 256 -0.89 15.65 -4.56
N ASP A 257 -0.99 14.81 -5.58
CA ASP A 257 -0.56 13.42 -5.51
C ASP A 257 0.72 13.23 -6.32
N ILE A 258 1.83 13.08 -5.63
CA ILE A 258 3.17 12.92 -6.23
C ILE A 258 3.79 11.59 -5.80
N LYS A 259 2.95 10.58 -5.59
CA LYS A 259 3.38 9.28 -5.08
C LYS A 259 4.23 8.56 -6.12
N ASN A 260 5.42 8.11 -5.72
CA ASN A 260 6.19 7.16 -6.50
C ASN A 260 6.02 5.76 -5.86
N LEU A 261 5.31 4.88 -6.57
CA LEU A 261 4.93 3.53 -6.16
C LEU A 261 6.01 2.49 -6.50
N ILE A 262 6.84 2.73 -7.51
CA ILE A 262 7.70 1.70 -8.13
C ILE A 262 9.06 1.56 -7.41
N HIS A 263 9.40 2.43 -6.47
CA HIS A 263 10.65 2.31 -5.73
C HIS A 263 10.47 1.64 -4.37
N PHE A 264 10.86 0.35 -4.30
CA PHE A 264 11.70 -0.13 -3.22
C PHE A 264 12.80 0.92 -3.02
N ASP A 265 13.15 1.22 -1.77
CA ASP A 265 14.11 2.27 -1.42
C ASP A 265 15.55 1.96 -1.90
N VAL A 266 15.78 1.82 -3.21
CA VAL A 266 17.07 1.63 -3.86
C VAL A 266 17.74 3.00 -4.08
N PRO A 267 18.92 3.25 -3.48
CA PRO A 267 19.58 4.56 -3.53
C PRO A 267 19.98 5.07 -4.93
N TRP A 268 20.18 4.19 -5.91
CA TRP A 268 20.81 4.53 -7.19
C TRP A 268 19.87 5.10 -8.26
N TYR A 269 18.54 5.04 -8.09
CA TYR A 269 17.56 5.57 -9.07
C TYR A 269 16.99 6.96 -8.73
N ARG A 270 17.42 7.57 -7.62
CA ARG A 270 16.81 8.79 -7.05
C ARG A 270 17.27 10.11 -7.69
N ARG A 271 17.59 10.13 -8.99
CA ARG A 271 18.14 11.32 -9.68
C ARG A 271 17.12 12.45 -9.95
N GLY A 272 15.82 12.22 -9.70
CA GLY A 272 14.75 13.18 -9.97
C GLY A 272 14.52 14.20 -8.85
N TRP A 273 13.81 13.82 -7.79
CA TRP A 273 13.15 14.80 -6.90
C TRP A 273 14.04 15.52 -5.88
N SER A 274 14.05 16.85 -5.87
CA SER A 274 14.93 17.68 -5.04
C SER A 274 14.35 18.09 -3.67
N TYR A 275 13.25 18.84 -3.61
CA TYR A 275 12.61 19.37 -2.39
C TYR A 275 11.22 19.98 -2.68
N MET A 276 10.47 20.36 -1.65
CA MET A 276 9.23 21.15 -1.81
C MET A 276 9.55 22.64 -2.01
N PRO A 277 8.85 23.35 -2.91
CA PRO A 277 9.04 24.78 -3.09
C PRO A 277 8.56 25.56 -1.85
N LYS A 278 9.04 26.81 -1.71
CA LYS A 278 8.67 27.69 -0.60
C LYS A 278 7.24 28.22 -0.74
N GLY A 279 6.58 28.44 0.38
CA GLY A 279 5.23 29.00 0.48
C GLY A 279 4.12 27.96 0.33
N MET A 280 4.42 26.66 0.39
CA MET A 280 3.40 25.60 0.40
C MET A 280 2.45 25.76 1.60
N GLY A 281 2.92 26.31 2.72
CA GLY A 281 2.09 26.57 3.89
C GLY A 281 0.89 27.48 3.65
N SER A 282 0.85 28.28 2.58
CA SER A 282 -0.34 29.08 2.25
C SER A 282 -1.46 28.27 1.59
N MET A 283 -1.21 27.02 1.19
CA MET A 283 -2.16 26.16 0.49
C MET A 283 -3.11 25.44 1.47
N THR A 284 -3.87 26.23 2.23
CA THR A 284 -4.72 25.76 3.35
C THR A 284 -5.88 24.86 2.92
N THR A 285 -6.23 24.84 1.62
CA THR A 285 -7.28 24.00 1.03
C THR A 285 -6.86 22.56 0.77
N LEU A 286 -5.55 22.26 0.85
CA LEU A 286 -5.00 20.93 0.60
C LEU A 286 -5.54 19.88 1.59
N GLN A 287 -6.17 18.86 1.03
CA GLN A 287 -6.66 17.66 1.70
C GLN A 287 -5.71 16.47 1.52
N THR A 288 -4.98 16.40 0.41
CA THR A 288 -4.06 15.29 0.12
C THR A 288 -2.72 15.81 -0.33
N MET A 289 -1.68 15.41 0.39
CA MET A 289 -0.28 15.54 0.01
C MET A 289 0.47 14.33 0.56
N ASN A 290 0.88 13.43 -0.33
CA ASN A 290 1.42 12.13 0.08
C ASN A 290 2.94 12.10 0.29
N LEU A 291 3.64 13.14 -0.16
CA LEU A 291 5.08 13.29 -0.02
C LEU A 291 5.42 14.76 0.27
N TYR A 292 6.23 14.98 1.29
CA TYR A 292 6.81 16.27 1.66
C TYR A 292 8.32 16.07 1.84
N VAL A 293 9.11 16.78 1.05
CA VAL A 293 10.57 16.63 0.98
C VAL A 293 11.22 17.92 1.43
N LEU A 294 12.00 17.86 2.52
CA LEU A 294 12.76 19.01 3.00
C LEU A 294 13.96 19.28 2.09
N GLY A 295 14.29 20.54 1.85
CA GLY A 295 15.50 20.98 1.18
C GLY A 295 16.46 21.68 2.14
N GLU A 296 17.76 21.44 1.98
CA GLU A 296 18.80 22.14 2.75
C GLU A 296 18.86 23.63 2.35
N ASN A 297 18.11 24.48 3.04
CA ASN A 297 17.97 25.92 2.77
C ASN A 297 17.38 26.28 1.38
N LYS A 298 16.82 25.32 0.65
CA LYS A 298 16.26 25.54 -0.71
C LYS A 298 14.73 25.71 -0.71
N GLY A 299 14.04 25.11 0.26
CA GLY A 299 12.59 25.15 0.43
C GLY A 299 12.08 23.92 1.17
N GLY A 300 10.78 23.87 1.42
CA GLY A 300 10.14 22.74 2.10
C GLY A 300 10.44 22.75 3.59
N GLU A 301 10.63 23.94 4.17
CA GLU A 301 10.83 24.12 5.61
C GLU A 301 9.69 23.45 6.38
N LEU A 302 10.03 22.79 7.49
CA LEU A 302 9.05 22.01 8.25
C LEU A 302 7.93 22.90 8.83
N SER A 303 8.24 24.18 9.10
CA SER A 303 7.27 25.18 9.55
C SER A 303 6.12 25.42 8.60
N GLU A 304 6.28 25.19 7.30
CA GLU A 304 5.21 25.36 6.33
C GLU A 304 4.08 24.33 6.51
N LEU A 305 4.36 23.19 7.17
CA LEU A 305 3.32 22.24 7.54
C LEU A 305 2.26 22.85 8.47
N ASN A 306 2.56 23.92 9.21
CA ASN A 306 1.58 24.58 10.09
C ASN A 306 0.33 25.04 9.34
N GLY A 307 0.48 25.57 8.12
CA GLY A 307 -0.66 26.04 7.34
C GLY A 307 -1.46 24.92 6.65
N LEU A 308 -0.90 23.70 6.57
CA LEU A 308 -1.53 22.55 5.90
C LEU A 308 -2.45 21.76 6.85
N ILE A 309 -3.36 22.45 7.53
CA ILE A 309 -4.19 21.88 8.62
C ILE A 309 -5.18 20.80 8.17
N ASN A 310 -5.60 20.84 6.90
CA ASN A 310 -6.66 19.98 6.37
C ASN A 310 -6.16 18.65 5.80
N LEU A 311 -4.87 18.35 5.91
CA LEU A 311 -4.30 17.13 5.34
C LEU A 311 -4.93 15.86 5.91
N ARG A 312 -5.23 14.92 5.01
CA ARG A 312 -5.86 13.64 5.30
C ARG A 312 -5.12 12.49 4.67
N GLY A 313 -5.38 11.28 5.18
CA GLY A 313 -4.91 10.04 4.58
C GLY A 313 -3.45 9.74 4.92
N SER A 314 -2.57 9.74 3.92
CA SER A 314 -1.18 9.33 4.06
C SER A 314 -0.23 10.50 3.79
N LEU A 315 0.73 10.73 4.68
CA LEU A 315 1.80 11.71 4.53
C LEU A 315 3.16 11.02 4.70
N SER A 316 4.07 11.22 3.74
CA SER A 316 5.47 10.81 3.84
C SER A 316 6.34 12.04 3.94
N ILE A 317 7.07 12.23 5.04
CA ILE A 317 8.04 13.30 5.20
C ILE A 317 9.43 12.71 4.99
N ARG A 318 10.19 13.30 4.06
CA ARG A 318 11.54 12.87 3.70
C ARG A 318 12.56 13.96 3.92
N GLU A 319 13.81 13.52 4.00
CA GLU A 319 14.96 14.39 4.17
C GLU A 319 14.95 15.15 5.51
N LEU A 320 14.42 14.52 6.56
CA LEU A 320 14.32 15.13 7.89
C LEU A 320 15.69 15.53 8.45
N GLN A 321 16.79 14.98 7.95
CA GLN A 321 18.13 15.44 8.32
C GLN A 321 18.42 16.91 7.97
N PHE A 322 17.63 17.53 7.08
CA PHE A 322 17.75 18.96 6.75
C PHE A 322 16.92 19.86 7.67
N CYS A 323 16.19 19.29 8.63
CA CYS A 323 15.51 20.06 9.66
C CYS A 323 16.54 20.64 10.65
N LYS A 324 16.50 21.95 10.89
CA LYS A 324 17.34 22.62 11.87
C LYS A 324 16.67 22.55 13.25
N PRO A 325 17.34 22.04 14.30
CA PRO A 325 16.74 21.93 15.63
C PRO A 325 16.44 23.26 16.33
N ILE A 326 17.04 24.36 15.88
CA ILE A 326 16.90 25.70 16.47
C ILE A 326 15.45 26.18 16.27
N GLY A 327 14.79 26.58 17.36
CA GLY A 327 13.42 27.11 17.33
C GLY A 327 12.32 26.04 17.24
N LEU A 328 12.67 24.77 17.46
CA LEU A 328 11.71 23.65 17.52
C LEU A 328 10.99 23.54 18.87
N GLU A 329 11.40 24.33 19.86
CA GLU A 329 10.79 24.35 21.19
C GLU A 329 9.30 24.70 21.09
N ASN A 330 8.44 23.76 21.49
CA ASN A 330 6.97 23.81 21.42
C ASN A 330 6.33 23.64 20.02
N ALA A 331 7.10 23.35 18.97
CA ALA A 331 6.53 23.10 17.65
C ALA A 331 5.72 21.80 17.60
N LYS A 332 4.50 21.87 17.05
CA LYS A 332 3.54 20.75 16.96
C LYS A 332 2.98 20.62 15.56
N TYR A 333 3.80 20.13 14.62
CA TYR A 333 3.47 20.20 13.20
C TYR A 333 2.35 19.24 12.78
N LEU A 334 2.11 18.13 13.50
CA LEU A 334 1.18 17.08 13.09
C LEU A 334 0.03 16.83 14.08
N GLU A 335 0.05 17.47 15.26
CA GLU A 335 -0.89 17.17 16.34
C GLU A 335 -2.33 17.57 15.99
N GLU A 336 -2.52 18.69 15.29
CA GLU A 336 -3.85 19.18 14.89
C GLU A 336 -4.40 18.52 13.60
N LYS A 337 -3.58 17.74 12.88
CA LYS A 337 -3.94 17.16 11.57
C LYS A 337 -4.70 15.85 11.72
N SER A 338 -5.91 15.95 12.27
CA SER A 338 -6.78 14.82 12.65
C SER A 338 -7.18 13.90 11.49
N GLY A 339 -7.03 14.34 10.24
CA GLY A 339 -7.30 13.56 9.05
C GLY A 339 -6.19 12.58 8.65
N ILE A 340 -4.96 12.76 9.16
CA ILE A 340 -3.83 11.88 8.83
C ILE A 340 -4.01 10.53 9.54
N ARG A 341 -3.94 9.45 8.76
CA ARG A 341 -4.08 8.05 9.22
C ARG A 341 -2.78 7.27 9.07
N LYS A 342 -1.90 7.70 8.15
CA LYS A 342 -0.64 7.01 7.82
C LYS A 342 0.49 8.03 7.74
N LEU A 343 1.54 7.81 8.52
CA LEU A 343 2.71 8.68 8.56
C LEU A 343 3.96 7.87 8.25
N LYS A 344 4.78 8.36 7.31
CA LYS A 344 6.11 7.82 7.03
C LYS A 344 7.15 8.91 7.25
N LEU A 345 8.16 8.64 8.07
CA LEU A 345 9.23 9.58 8.39
C LEU A 345 10.55 8.99 7.93
N HIS A 346 11.28 9.70 7.07
CA HIS A 346 12.58 9.28 6.56
C HIS A 346 13.67 10.26 7.05
N CYS A 347 14.49 9.81 8.01
CA CYS A 347 15.49 10.61 8.72
C CYS A 347 16.87 10.65 8.06
N LYS A 348 17.31 9.57 7.42
CA LYS A 348 18.61 9.47 6.73
C LYS A 348 18.44 8.69 5.43
N ILE A 349 19.17 9.08 4.39
CA ILE A 349 19.36 8.26 3.19
C ILE A 349 20.67 7.46 3.31
N PHE A 350 20.61 6.19 2.93
CA PHE A 350 21.77 5.34 2.69
C PHE A 350 22.75 5.94 1.66
N GLY A 351 24.06 5.90 1.96
CA GLY A 351 25.11 6.19 0.99
C GLY A 351 25.63 7.64 0.94
N ARG A 352 25.07 8.60 1.70
CA ARG A 352 25.70 9.92 1.89
C ARG A 352 26.56 9.92 3.16
N LYS A 353 27.87 10.16 3.01
CA LYS A 353 28.75 10.53 4.13
C LYS A 353 28.29 11.90 4.63
N LEU A 354 27.63 11.92 5.78
CA LEU A 354 27.27 13.16 6.48
C LEU A 354 28.43 13.59 7.38
N SER A 355 28.61 14.89 7.55
CA SER A 355 29.57 15.48 8.47
C SER A 355 29.22 15.13 9.92
N LYS A 356 30.23 15.13 10.80
CA LYS A 356 30.23 14.74 12.23
C LYS A 356 29.31 15.57 13.16
N ILE A 357 28.26 16.23 12.68
CA ILE A 357 27.38 17.01 13.55
C ILE A 357 26.49 16.04 14.33
N ASP A 358 26.40 16.22 15.65
CA ASP A 358 25.42 15.55 16.50
C ASP A 358 24.01 15.98 16.06
N TYR A 359 23.39 15.15 15.22
CA TYR A 359 22.03 15.38 14.75
C TYR A 359 21.04 15.06 15.88
N GLU A 360 20.21 16.05 16.23
CA GLU A 360 19.17 15.92 17.24
C GLU A 360 17.86 15.36 16.64
N ASP A 361 17.93 14.18 16.00
CA ASP A 361 16.74 13.50 15.42
C ASP A 361 15.64 13.30 16.48
N GLU A 362 16.01 13.13 17.75
CA GLU A 362 15.09 13.07 18.90
C GLU A 362 14.24 14.35 19.02
N LYS A 363 14.84 15.54 18.88
CA LYS A 363 14.09 16.82 18.94
C LYS A 363 13.20 17.00 17.71
N VAL A 364 13.70 16.65 16.52
CA VAL A 364 12.92 16.73 15.28
C VAL A 364 11.69 15.83 15.35
N LEU A 365 11.86 14.61 15.85
CA LEU A 365 10.78 13.64 15.97
C LEU A 365 9.77 14.05 17.06
N GLU A 366 10.19 14.74 18.12
CA GLU A 366 9.28 15.26 19.16
C GLU A 366 8.29 16.29 18.58
N CYS A 367 8.77 17.19 17.70
CA CYS A 367 7.92 18.20 17.04
C CYS A 367 6.96 17.64 15.98
N LEU A 368 7.17 16.38 15.61
CA LEU A 368 6.34 15.61 14.67
C LEU A 368 5.32 14.74 15.40
N LYS A 369 5.01 15.03 16.68
CA LYS A 369 3.93 14.36 17.41
C LYS A 369 2.65 14.33 16.55
N PRO A 370 2.17 13.14 16.17
CA PRO A 370 1.00 13.00 15.31
C PRO A 370 -0.29 13.11 16.13
N HIS A 371 -1.39 13.39 15.45
CA HIS A 371 -2.72 13.30 16.05
C HIS A 371 -3.01 11.85 16.55
N PRO A 372 -3.71 11.67 17.69
CA PRO A 372 -4.08 10.34 18.24
C PRO A 372 -4.87 9.39 17.33
N ASN A 373 -5.37 9.88 16.18
CA ASN A 373 -6.13 9.09 15.22
C ASN A 373 -5.21 8.39 14.21
N LEU A 374 -3.89 8.55 14.35
CA LEU A 374 -2.91 7.89 13.50
C LEU A 374 -3.02 6.36 13.67
N GLN A 375 -3.15 5.65 12.55
CA GLN A 375 -3.26 4.20 12.53
C GLN A 375 -1.96 3.51 12.13
N LYS A 376 -1.09 4.20 11.38
CA LYS A 376 0.15 3.61 10.85
C LYS A 376 1.29 4.57 10.95
N ILE A 377 2.41 4.07 11.44
CA ILE A 377 3.65 4.80 11.49
C ILE A 377 4.78 3.95 10.92
N CYS A 378 5.59 4.57 10.07
CA CYS A 378 6.82 4.00 9.54
C CYS A 378 7.95 5.00 9.77
N ILE A 379 8.98 4.61 10.49
CA ILE A 379 10.18 5.42 10.70
C ILE A 379 11.36 4.72 10.03
N LYS A 380 12.07 5.44 9.18
CA LYS A 380 13.21 4.93 8.42
C LYS A 380 14.45 5.77 8.63
N GLY A 381 15.59 5.13 8.91
CA GLY A 381 16.89 5.78 8.98
C GLY A 381 17.06 6.69 10.20
N TYR A 382 16.31 6.45 11.28
CA TYR A 382 16.37 7.26 12.50
C TYR A 382 17.71 7.09 13.21
N ARG A 383 18.31 8.20 13.64
CA ARG A 383 19.67 8.23 14.22
C ARG A 383 19.70 8.53 15.71
N GLY A 384 18.56 8.70 16.37
CA GLY A 384 18.49 8.83 17.82
C GLY A 384 18.72 7.50 18.54
N VAL A 385 19.07 7.56 19.82
CA VAL A 385 19.36 6.37 20.63
C VAL A 385 18.06 5.76 21.19
N LYS A 386 17.05 6.59 21.41
CA LYS A 386 15.69 6.21 21.84
C LYS A 386 14.64 6.88 20.97
N LEU A 387 13.44 6.33 20.91
CA LEU A 387 12.29 7.01 20.29
C LEU A 387 11.71 8.10 21.22
N CYS A 388 10.97 9.04 20.64
CA CYS A 388 10.32 10.16 21.33
C CYS A 388 9.28 9.74 22.36
N ASN A 389 8.95 10.65 23.29
CA ASN A 389 8.08 10.35 24.42
C ASN A 389 6.62 10.13 24.01
N TRP A 390 6.20 10.68 22.87
CA TRP A 390 4.86 10.45 22.34
C TRP A 390 4.64 9.05 21.75
N PHE A 391 5.68 8.19 21.68
CA PHE A 391 5.53 6.73 21.51
C PHE A 391 5.03 6.05 22.80
N SER A 392 3.91 6.56 23.32
CA SER A 392 3.22 6.06 24.50
C SER A 392 1.73 5.94 24.17
N PHE A 393 1.06 4.95 24.77
CA PHE A 393 -0.36 4.68 24.51
C PHE A 393 -1.23 5.93 24.73
N GLY A 394 -0.93 6.73 25.75
CA GLY A 394 -1.64 7.97 26.06
C GLY A 394 -1.60 9.04 24.95
N ASN A 395 -0.72 8.91 23.96
CA ASN A 395 -0.58 9.87 22.86
C ASN A 395 -1.08 9.35 21.50
N ILE A 396 -0.91 8.05 21.19
CA ILE A 396 -1.20 7.47 19.86
C ILE A 396 -1.91 6.11 19.94
N GLY A 397 -2.96 6.02 20.77
CA GLY A 397 -3.64 4.77 21.09
C GLY A 397 -4.33 4.05 19.91
N SER A 398 -4.59 4.71 18.78
CA SER A 398 -5.27 4.13 17.61
C SER A 398 -4.34 3.35 16.65
N LEU A 399 -3.08 3.13 17.02
CA LEU A 399 -2.09 2.49 16.17
C LEU A 399 -2.42 1.02 15.89
N VAL A 400 -2.36 0.67 14.61
CA VAL A 400 -2.59 -0.68 14.09
C VAL A 400 -1.33 -1.26 13.45
N ASN A 401 -0.41 -0.41 13.00
CA ASN A 401 0.80 -0.83 12.28
C ASN A 401 1.99 0.06 12.64
N ILE A 402 3.05 -0.57 13.15
CA ILE A 402 4.32 0.10 13.48
C ILE A 402 5.41 -0.55 12.64
N LYS A 403 6.21 0.27 11.96
CA LYS A 403 7.38 -0.16 11.20
C LYS A 403 8.60 0.69 11.54
N LEU A 404 9.69 0.05 11.93
CA LEU A 404 11.00 0.66 12.11
C LEU A 404 11.99 0.02 11.13
N TRP A 405 12.72 0.86 10.38
CA TRP A 405 13.62 0.42 9.31
C TRP A 405 14.97 1.12 9.43
N ASN A 406 16.03 0.35 9.55
CA ASN A 406 17.41 0.84 9.45
C ASN A 406 17.73 1.98 10.43
N CYS A 407 17.30 1.85 11.68
CA CYS A 407 17.58 2.81 12.74
C CYS A 407 18.89 2.42 13.44
N GLU A 408 20.02 2.68 12.78
CA GLU A 408 21.35 2.16 13.13
C GLU A 408 21.78 2.42 14.59
N LYS A 409 21.42 3.57 15.16
CA LYS A 409 21.85 3.99 16.51
C LYS A 409 20.84 3.66 17.62
N LEU A 410 19.66 3.15 17.26
CA LEU A 410 18.59 2.89 18.22
C LEU A 410 19.00 1.75 19.17
N GLN A 411 18.92 2.01 20.47
CA GLN A 411 19.27 1.06 21.55
C GLN A 411 18.08 0.70 22.43
N HIS A 412 17.03 1.53 22.45
CA HIS A 412 15.87 1.34 23.30
C HIS A 412 14.57 1.46 22.49
N LEU A 413 13.74 0.43 22.58
CA LEU A 413 12.39 0.40 22.03
C LEU A 413 11.37 0.79 23.11
N PRO A 414 10.27 1.46 22.72
CA PRO A 414 9.13 1.66 23.61
C PRO A 414 8.36 0.36 23.79
N ARG A 415 7.56 0.30 24.85
CA ARG A 415 6.59 -0.78 25.04
C ARG A 415 5.57 -0.78 23.90
N PHE A 416 5.55 -1.83 23.09
CA PHE A 416 4.57 -1.95 22.00
C PHE A 416 3.30 -2.70 22.42
N ASP A 417 3.38 -3.47 23.50
CA ASP A 417 2.28 -4.24 24.08
C ASP A 417 1.18 -3.34 24.67
N GLN A 418 1.51 -2.09 25.03
CA GLN A 418 0.53 -1.07 25.46
C GLN A 418 -0.47 -0.65 24.37
N PHE A 419 -0.27 -1.04 23.10
CA PHE A 419 -1.15 -0.65 21.99
C PHE A 419 -2.20 -1.75 21.72
N PRO A 420 -3.46 -1.58 22.18
CA PRO A 420 -4.45 -2.66 22.14
C PRO A 420 -4.93 -3.01 20.72
N PHE A 421 -4.79 -2.10 19.76
CA PHE A 421 -5.20 -2.31 18.37
C PHE A 421 -4.04 -2.67 17.43
N LEU A 422 -2.83 -2.85 17.97
CA LEU A 422 -1.64 -3.11 17.16
C LEU A 422 -1.72 -4.51 16.55
N LYS A 423 -1.93 -4.56 15.23
CA LYS A 423 -2.00 -5.80 14.46
C LYS A 423 -0.67 -6.21 13.90
N HIS A 424 0.15 -5.25 13.45
CA HIS A 424 1.41 -5.57 12.78
C HIS A 424 2.58 -4.78 13.37
N LEU A 425 3.64 -5.50 13.75
CA LEU A 425 4.90 -4.94 14.21
C LEU A 425 6.04 -5.40 13.30
N HIS A 426 6.77 -4.44 12.72
CA HIS A 426 7.91 -4.71 11.84
C HIS A 426 9.15 -3.99 12.34
N LEU A 427 10.19 -4.75 12.64
CA LEU A 427 11.49 -4.27 13.11
C LEU A 427 12.55 -4.78 12.13
N GLU A 428 13.23 -3.86 11.44
CA GLU A 428 14.23 -4.22 10.44
C GLU A 428 15.49 -3.35 10.53
N GLY A 429 16.67 -3.96 10.49
CA GLY A 429 17.96 -3.26 10.47
C GLY A 429 18.19 -2.44 11.74
N LEU A 430 18.08 -3.07 12.91
CA LEU A 430 18.24 -2.43 14.22
C LEU A 430 19.43 -3.06 14.97
N PRO A 431 20.68 -2.79 14.56
CA PRO A 431 21.86 -3.56 14.95
C PRO A 431 22.31 -3.38 16.41
N ASN A 432 21.76 -2.40 17.13
CA ASN A 432 22.13 -2.10 18.53
C ASN A 432 21.02 -2.42 19.54
N ILE A 433 19.92 -3.03 19.10
CA ILE A 433 18.86 -3.52 19.99
C ILE A 433 19.28 -4.84 20.60
N GLU A 434 19.33 -4.91 21.94
CA GLU A 434 19.62 -6.14 22.68
C GLU A 434 18.37 -6.87 23.20
N PHE A 435 17.28 -6.12 23.41
CA PHE A 435 15.99 -6.63 23.91
C PHE A 435 14.83 -5.81 23.33
N ILE A 436 13.65 -6.42 23.24
CA ILE A 436 12.43 -5.76 22.69
C ILE A 436 11.68 -4.99 23.79
N ASP A 437 11.60 -5.54 24.99
CA ASP A 437 10.86 -4.97 26.12
C ASP A 437 11.70 -4.95 27.41
N ASN A 438 11.47 -3.96 28.28
CA ASN A 438 12.22 -3.77 29.52
C ASN A 438 11.34 -4.08 30.75
N LYS A 439 11.75 -5.08 31.55
CA LYS A 439 11.00 -5.59 32.72
C LYS A 439 10.81 -4.56 33.84
N ASN A 440 11.64 -3.50 33.88
CA ASN A 440 11.63 -2.53 34.99
C ASN A 440 10.45 -1.55 34.99
N TYR A 441 9.59 -1.57 33.97
CA TYR A 441 8.36 -0.78 33.94
C TYR A 441 7.19 -1.65 34.42
N VAL A 442 6.99 -1.71 35.74
CA VAL A 442 5.84 -2.38 36.35
C VAL A 442 4.57 -1.62 35.95
N SER A 443 3.68 -2.21 35.14
CA SER A 443 2.30 -1.76 35.03
C SER A 443 1.39 -2.80 35.68
N HIS A 444 0.55 -2.35 36.60
CA HIS A 444 -0.50 -3.15 37.24
C HIS A 444 -1.68 -3.46 36.30
N SER A 445 -1.47 -3.48 34.97
CA SER A 445 -2.53 -3.71 34.00
C SER A 445 -2.66 -5.19 33.66
N LEU A 446 -3.72 -5.80 34.17
CA LEU A 446 -4.25 -7.15 33.88
C LEU A 446 -4.66 -7.37 32.41
N THR A 447 -4.09 -6.61 31.47
CA THR A 447 -4.42 -6.70 30.04
C THR A 447 -3.59 -7.79 29.37
N THR A 448 -4.22 -8.53 28.45
CA THR A 448 -3.57 -9.53 27.60
C THR A 448 -2.38 -8.92 26.84
N PHE A 449 -1.23 -9.60 26.86
CA PHE A 449 -0.02 -9.21 26.13
C PHE A 449 -0.32 -9.22 24.62
N PHE A 450 -0.17 -8.07 23.95
CA PHE A 450 -0.48 -7.87 22.53
C PHE A 450 -1.86 -8.44 22.11
N PRO A 451 -2.96 -7.81 22.53
CA PRO A 451 -4.31 -8.38 22.37
C PRO A 451 -4.81 -8.46 20.92
N SER A 452 -4.14 -7.83 19.95
CA SER A 452 -4.55 -7.82 18.54
C SER A 452 -3.43 -8.18 17.56
N LEU A 453 -2.24 -8.58 18.03
CA LEU A 453 -1.08 -8.73 17.15
C LEU A 453 -1.23 -9.96 16.24
N GLU A 454 -1.37 -9.72 14.94
CA GLU A 454 -1.55 -10.72 13.89
C GLU A 454 -0.25 -11.03 13.15
N LYS A 455 0.66 -10.04 13.01
CA LYS A 455 1.90 -10.17 12.23
C LYS A 455 3.10 -9.58 12.97
N LEU A 456 4.17 -10.36 13.09
CA LEU A 456 5.43 -9.96 13.70
C LEU A 456 6.59 -10.23 12.74
N SER A 457 7.41 -9.20 12.48
CA SER A 457 8.61 -9.32 11.64
C SER A 457 9.81 -8.74 12.38
N ILE A 458 10.86 -9.56 12.56
CA ILE A 458 12.14 -9.23 13.19
C ILE A 458 13.25 -9.59 12.20
N ILE A 459 13.86 -8.59 11.59
CA ILE A 459 14.76 -8.78 10.44
C ILE A 459 16.06 -8.00 10.69
N ASP A 460 17.22 -8.64 10.58
CA ASP A 460 18.52 -7.97 10.72
C ASP A 460 18.69 -7.24 12.07
N LEU A 461 18.53 -8.01 13.16
CA LEU A 461 18.78 -7.58 14.53
C LEU A 461 19.93 -8.41 15.15
N PRO A 462 21.19 -8.20 14.72
CA PRO A 462 22.32 -9.07 15.06
C PRO A 462 22.68 -9.16 16.56
N LYS A 463 22.36 -8.14 17.36
CA LYS A 463 22.64 -8.09 18.81
C LYS A 463 21.44 -8.44 19.68
N LEU A 464 20.29 -8.74 19.10
CA LEU A 464 19.08 -9.07 19.86
C LEU A 464 19.29 -10.43 20.55
N LYS A 465 19.26 -10.45 21.87
CA LYS A 465 19.50 -11.65 22.69
C LYS A 465 18.21 -12.28 23.18
N GLU A 466 17.32 -11.47 23.74
CA GLU A 466 16.07 -11.94 24.35
C GLU A 466 14.93 -10.97 24.07
N TRP A 467 13.70 -11.42 24.28
CA TRP A 467 12.54 -10.51 24.21
C TRP A 467 12.54 -9.49 25.34
N TRP A 468 12.85 -9.90 26.58
CA TRP A 468 12.75 -9.05 27.78
C TRP A 468 14.10 -8.80 28.47
N LYS A 469 14.32 -7.59 28.99
CA LYS A 469 15.52 -7.25 29.79
C LYS A 469 15.35 -7.54 31.30
N GLY A 470 16.18 -8.40 31.90
CA GLY A 470 16.34 -8.57 33.36
C GLY A 470 16.07 -10.00 33.88
N GLU A 471 16.40 -10.31 35.14
CA GLU A 471 16.11 -11.61 35.79
C GLU A 471 14.69 -11.62 36.39
N PHE A 472 14.05 -12.80 36.46
CA PHE A 472 12.72 -12.94 37.07
C PHE A 472 12.85 -12.79 38.60
N ILE A 473 12.41 -11.65 39.14
CA ILE A 473 12.54 -11.33 40.57
C ILE A 473 11.61 -12.21 41.43
N ASP A 474 10.49 -12.68 40.88
CA ASP A 474 9.56 -13.58 41.58
C ASP A 474 8.99 -14.64 40.64
N GLN A 475 9.07 -15.92 41.04
CA GLN A 475 8.45 -17.06 40.35
C GLN A 475 6.90 -17.05 40.41
N THR A 476 6.29 -16.05 41.06
CA THR A 476 4.86 -16.01 41.38
C THR A 476 4.05 -14.98 40.57
N THR A 477 4.70 -14.10 39.80
CA THR A 477 4.00 -13.21 38.84
C THR A 477 4.16 -13.74 37.42
N SER A 478 3.24 -14.60 37.00
CA SER A 478 3.17 -15.06 35.60
C SER A 478 2.68 -13.91 34.72
N PHE A 479 3.62 -13.20 34.08
CA PHE A 479 3.25 -12.27 33.03
C PHE A 479 2.60 -13.03 31.86
N PRO A 480 1.61 -12.44 31.18
CA PRO A 480 1.12 -13.01 29.93
C PRO A 480 2.29 -13.03 28.92
N THR A 481 2.74 -14.23 28.58
CA THR A 481 3.87 -14.49 27.67
C THR A 481 3.39 -15.00 26.31
N ILE A 482 2.08 -15.00 26.07
CA ILE A 482 1.47 -15.63 24.91
C ILE A 482 0.94 -14.57 23.93
N LEU A 483 1.37 -14.67 22.67
CA LEU A 483 0.86 -13.92 21.53
C LEU A 483 -0.33 -14.67 20.92
N HIS A 484 -1.53 -14.48 21.51
CA HIS A 484 -2.73 -15.26 21.20
C HIS A 484 -3.23 -15.16 19.77
N HIS A 485 -3.04 -14.01 19.12
CA HIS A 485 -3.58 -13.73 17.79
C HIS A 485 -2.54 -13.79 16.66
N LEU A 486 -1.29 -14.17 16.99
CA LEU A 486 -0.21 -14.17 16.02
C LEU A 486 -0.47 -15.23 14.95
N SER A 487 -0.52 -14.79 13.69
CA SER A 487 -0.79 -15.63 12.53
C SER A 487 0.39 -15.68 11.56
N GLU A 488 1.21 -14.63 11.52
CA GLU A 488 2.38 -14.56 10.64
C GLU A 488 3.60 -14.14 11.45
N LEU A 489 4.65 -14.97 11.39
CA LEU A 489 5.93 -14.71 12.03
C LEU A 489 7.06 -14.72 10.99
N THR A 490 7.88 -13.67 11.01
CA THR A 490 9.10 -13.59 10.20
C THR A 490 10.30 -13.27 11.09
N ILE A 491 11.33 -14.12 11.05
CA ILE A 491 12.60 -13.90 11.76
C ILE A 491 13.75 -14.11 10.78
N PHE A 492 14.52 -13.06 10.50
CA PHE A 492 15.61 -13.11 9.52
C PHE A 492 16.88 -12.48 10.12
N ASN A 493 18.04 -13.13 9.99
CA ASN A 493 19.34 -12.61 10.42
C ASN A 493 19.35 -12.10 11.88
N CYS A 494 18.99 -13.00 12.80
CA CYS A 494 18.93 -12.73 14.25
C CYS A 494 19.70 -13.82 15.03
N PRO A 495 21.03 -13.94 14.86
CA PRO A 495 21.79 -15.10 15.32
C PRO A 495 21.91 -15.22 16.85
N GLN A 496 21.78 -14.12 17.61
CA GLN A 496 21.91 -14.13 19.07
C GLN A 496 20.57 -14.32 19.81
N LEU A 497 19.45 -14.33 19.09
CA LEU A 497 18.13 -14.41 19.69
C LEU A 497 17.92 -15.82 20.24
N GLY A 498 17.80 -15.93 21.57
CA GLY A 498 17.64 -17.22 22.26
C GLY A 498 16.18 -17.66 22.42
N SER A 499 15.24 -16.72 22.57
CA SER A 499 13.82 -17.04 22.74
C SER A 499 12.89 -15.89 22.34
N ILE A 500 11.64 -16.23 22.03
CA ILE A 500 10.53 -15.31 21.80
C ILE A 500 9.35 -15.68 22.70
N PRO A 501 8.37 -14.77 22.91
CA PRO A 501 7.13 -15.11 23.61
C PRO A 501 6.44 -16.28 22.93
N LYS A 502 5.77 -17.11 23.73
CA LYS A 502 4.93 -18.20 23.20
C LYS A 502 3.90 -17.61 22.25
N HIS A 503 3.52 -18.35 21.21
CA HIS A 503 2.50 -17.92 20.27
C HIS A 503 1.49 -19.02 20.02
N GLY A 504 0.29 -18.62 19.56
CA GLY A 504 -0.69 -19.58 19.05
C GLY A 504 -0.22 -20.23 17.74
N PRO A 505 -1.05 -21.11 17.16
CA PRO A 505 -0.72 -21.82 15.93
C PRO A 505 -0.69 -20.81 14.75
N LEU A 506 0.45 -20.78 14.05
CA LEU A 506 0.73 -19.81 12.98
C LEU A 506 0.10 -20.26 11.66
N HIS A 507 -0.32 -19.30 10.83
CA HIS A 507 -0.72 -19.53 9.45
C HIS A 507 0.48 -19.46 8.48
N SER A 508 1.45 -18.58 8.76
CA SER A 508 2.67 -18.42 7.96
C SER A 508 3.90 -18.25 8.85
N LEU A 509 4.98 -18.95 8.49
CA LEU A 509 6.27 -18.88 9.17
C LEU A 509 7.40 -18.70 8.14
N ASP A 510 8.23 -17.67 8.32
CA ASP A 510 9.39 -17.38 7.48
C ASP A 510 10.62 -17.16 8.37
N ILE A 511 11.60 -18.07 8.30
CA ILE A 511 12.79 -18.04 9.16
C ILE A 511 14.06 -18.14 8.32
N SER A 512 15.05 -17.31 8.63
CA SER A 512 16.38 -17.37 8.02
C SER A 512 17.49 -16.90 8.94
N ASP A 513 18.68 -17.50 8.83
CA ASP A 513 19.89 -17.04 9.52
C ASP A 513 19.66 -16.82 11.04
N ILE A 514 19.16 -17.86 11.72
CA ILE A 514 18.94 -17.86 13.19
C ILE A 514 19.72 -19.00 13.88
N SER A 515 19.77 -18.98 15.21
CA SER A 515 20.35 -20.07 16.00
C SER A 515 19.51 -21.35 15.94
N LEU A 516 20.16 -22.51 16.10
CA LEU A 516 19.48 -23.81 16.16
C LEU A 516 18.48 -23.87 17.31
N GLN A 517 18.87 -23.36 18.48
CA GLN A 517 18.03 -23.31 19.67
C GLN A 517 16.71 -22.55 19.41
N LEU A 518 16.78 -21.39 18.74
CA LEU A 518 15.57 -20.64 18.41
C LEU A 518 14.75 -21.36 17.34
N PHE A 519 15.39 -22.00 16.36
CA PHE A 519 14.71 -22.76 15.33
C PHE A 519 13.86 -23.88 15.94
N GLU A 520 14.46 -24.73 16.78
CA GLU A 520 13.76 -25.82 17.46
C GLU A 520 12.59 -25.30 18.30
N LEU A 521 12.83 -24.24 19.09
CA LEU A 521 11.81 -23.62 19.94
C LEU A 521 10.62 -23.09 19.13
N VAL A 522 10.86 -22.33 18.05
CA VAL A 522 9.78 -21.76 17.21
C VAL A 522 9.00 -22.86 16.50
N MET A 523 9.69 -23.91 16.03
CA MET A 523 9.05 -25.04 15.37
C MET A 523 8.24 -25.90 16.35
N GLU A 524 8.72 -26.12 17.57
CA GLU A 524 7.96 -26.79 18.63
C GLU A 524 6.67 -26.03 18.96
N MET A 525 6.76 -24.71 19.13
CA MET A 525 5.58 -23.86 19.40
C MET A 525 4.59 -23.83 18.23
N ALA A 526 5.07 -23.91 16.99
CA ALA A 526 4.22 -23.94 15.81
C ALA A 526 3.50 -25.29 15.62
N THR A 527 4.05 -26.38 16.16
CA THR A 527 3.54 -27.75 16.00
C THR A 527 2.70 -28.23 17.18
N THR A 528 2.95 -27.72 18.38
CA THR A 528 2.14 -28.02 19.58
C THR A 528 0.92 -27.11 19.66
N ASN A 529 -0.28 -27.66 19.46
CA ASN A 529 -1.51 -26.95 19.83
C ASN A 529 -1.47 -26.77 21.35
N ILE A 530 -1.17 -25.55 21.82
CA ILE A 530 -1.46 -25.18 23.21
C ILE A 530 -2.99 -25.07 23.29
N ILE A 531 -3.68 -26.19 23.51
CA ILE A 531 -5.07 -26.18 23.99
C ILE A 531 -4.99 -25.67 25.43
N VAL A 532 -5.17 -24.36 25.59
CA VAL A 532 -5.26 -23.73 26.91
C VAL A 532 -6.61 -24.14 27.51
N GLY A 533 -6.64 -25.23 28.30
CA GLY A 533 -7.77 -25.53 29.19
C GLY A 533 -8.10 -26.99 29.51
N SER A 534 -7.51 -28.01 28.88
CA SER A 534 -7.90 -29.41 29.13
C SER A 534 -6.68 -30.31 29.34
N GLN A 535 -6.64 -31.02 30.48
CA GLN A 535 -5.65 -32.03 30.82
C GLN A 535 -5.78 -33.35 30.03
N ASP A 536 -6.27 -33.30 28.79
CA ASP A 536 -6.50 -34.49 27.99
C ASP A 536 -5.40 -34.63 26.92
N SER A 537 -4.42 -35.48 27.23
CA SER A 537 -3.23 -35.80 26.45
C SER A 537 -3.47 -36.76 25.26
N SER A 538 -4.62 -36.68 24.57
CA SER A 538 -4.97 -37.66 23.52
C SER A 538 -5.64 -37.12 22.25
N SER A 539 -5.54 -35.82 21.95
CA SER A 539 -5.95 -35.31 20.63
C SER A 539 -4.74 -35.05 19.74
N SER A 540 -4.70 -35.70 18.56
CA SER A 540 -3.69 -35.49 17.52
C SER A 540 -3.64 -34.00 17.14
N ALA A 541 -2.57 -33.32 17.50
CA ALA A 541 -2.38 -31.90 17.23
C ALA A 541 -2.21 -31.66 15.72
N THR A 542 -3.20 -31.02 15.09
CA THR A 542 -3.09 -30.55 13.70
C THR A 542 -2.72 -29.08 13.68
N THR A 543 -1.63 -28.73 12.98
CA THR A 543 -1.13 -27.34 12.87
C THR A 543 -2.01 -26.50 11.93
N SER A 544 -2.21 -25.21 12.19
CA SER A 544 -2.88 -24.28 11.24
C SER A 544 -1.93 -23.71 10.16
N LEU A 545 -0.68 -24.16 10.13
CA LEU A 545 0.38 -23.64 9.26
C LEU A 545 0.13 -24.01 7.80
N SER A 546 -0.05 -22.98 6.97
CA SER A 546 -0.29 -23.14 5.52
C SER A 546 0.95 -22.83 4.68
N SER A 547 1.87 -22.02 5.19
CA SER A 547 3.07 -21.57 4.48
C SER A 547 4.28 -21.61 5.39
N LEU A 548 5.32 -22.32 4.97
CA LEU A 548 6.60 -22.42 5.67
C LEU A 548 7.73 -22.06 4.71
N ARG A 549 8.53 -21.07 5.08
CA ARG A 549 9.80 -20.74 4.42
C ARG A 549 10.94 -20.86 5.41
N ILE A 550 11.95 -21.62 5.00
CA ILE A 550 13.22 -21.75 5.72
C ILE A 550 14.32 -21.37 4.74
N SER A 551 15.18 -20.43 5.13
CA SER A 551 16.31 -20.03 4.29
C SER A 551 17.63 -19.88 5.02
N ASN A 552 18.75 -20.01 4.30
CA ASN A 552 20.11 -19.79 4.81
C ASN A 552 20.38 -20.48 6.17
N MET A 553 19.96 -21.74 6.32
CA MET A 553 20.24 -22.51 7.53
C MET A 553 21.50 -23.35 7.34
N ASP A 554 22.44 -23.22 8.27
CA ASP A 554 23.71 -23.95 8.29
C ASP A 554 23.83 -24.68 9.63
N PHE A 555 22.90 -25.60 9.88
CA PHE A 555 22.90 -26.42 11.09
C PHE A 555 23.55 -27.77 10.79
N GLU A 556 24.53 -28.18 11.59
CA GLU A 556 25.02 -29.55 11.56
C GLU A 556 23.91 -30.47 12.10
N PHE A 557 23.41 -31.40 11.27
CA PHE A 557 22.49 -32.49 11.67
C PHE A 557 21.10 -32.09 12.20
N VAL A 558 20.37 -31.19 11.53
CA VAL A 558 18.93 -31.01 11.83
C VAL A 558 18.10 -32.05 11.10
N GLU A 559 17.56 -32.97 11.88
CA GLU A 559 16.57 -33.95 11.45
C GLU A 559 15.17 -33.31 11.52
N LEU A 560 14.70 -32.74 10.40
CA LEU A 560 13.37 -32.11 10.31
C LEU A 560 12.20 -33.12 10.34
N TYR A 561 12.50 -34.39 10.57
CA TYR A 561 11.61 -35.53 10.31
C TYR A 561 10.37 -35.54 11.21
N ASP A 562 10.52 -35.21 12.50
CA ASP A 562 9.40 -35.15 13.45
C ASP A 562 8.50 -33.92 13.24
N LEU A 563 9.00 -32.88 12.59
CA LEU A 563 8.30 -31.61 12.44
C LEU A 563 7.25 -31.67 11.32
N PHE A 564 7.56 -32.33 10.20
CA PHE A 564 6.66 -32.35 9.02
C PHE A 564 5.52 -33.36 9.15
N SER A 565 5.61 -34.37 10.01
CA SER A 565 4.58 -35.41 10.13
C SER A 565 3.21 -34.86 10.55
N ASN A 566 3.19 -33.74 11.27
CA ASN A 566 1.97 -33.14 11.84
C ASN A 566 1.44 -31.93 11.03
N MET A 567 2.11 -31.56 9.94
CA MET A 567 1.80 -30.37 9.12
C MET A 567 0.76 -30.65 8.02
N THR A 568 -0.39 -31.20 8.38
CA THR A 568 -1.42 -31.65 7.43
C THR A 568 -2.06 -30.54 6.60
N HIS A 569 -2.00 -29.30 7.07
CA HIS A 569 -2.57 -28.11 6.41
C HIS A 569 -1.55 -27.32 5.58
N LEU A 570 -0.28 -27.73 5.52
CA LEU A 570 0.76 -27.01 4.80
C LEU A 570 0.52 -27.07 3.29
N GLU A 571 0.34 -25.92 2.65
CA GLU A 571 0.12 -25.78 1.21
C GLU A 571 1.39 -25.32 0.47
N PHE A 572 2.24 -24.54 1.13
CA PHE A 572 3.45 -23.96 0.55
C PHE A 572 4.68 -24.26 1.41
N LEU A 573 5.68 -24.92 0.81
CA LEU A 573 6.97 -25.18 1.44
C LEU A 573 8.11 -24.62 0.59
N TYR A 574 8.92 -23.75 1.18
CA TYR A 574 10.09 -23.13 0.55
C TYR A 574 11.34 -23.44 1.38
N LEU A 575 12.29 -24.15 0.78
CA LEU A 575 13.59 -24.46 1.39
C LEU A 575 14.69 -23.87 0.51
N LEU A 576 15.41 -22.86 1.02
CA LEU A 576 16.30 -22.02 0.22
C LEU A 576 17.69 -21.93 0.88
N LYS A 577 18.78 -22.26 0.18
CA LYS A 577 20.15 -22.09 0.70
C LYS A 577 20.41 -22.82 2.03
N CYS A 578 19.80 -23.99 2.22
CA CYS A 578 20.01 -24.83 3.41
C CYS A 578 21.13 -25.83 3.12
N LYS A 579 22.34 -25.59 3.66
CA LYS A 579 23.54 -26.30 3.19
C LYS A 579 23.61 -27.76 3.63
N ASN A 580 23.37 -28.03 4.91
CA ASN A 580 23.56 -29.35 5.53
C ASN A 580 22.23 -30.06 5.84
N MET A 581 21.15 -29.65 5.16
CA MET A 581 19.81 -30.17 5.43
C MET A 581 19.61 -31.49 4.67
N LYS A 582 19.59 -32.60 5.40
CA LYS A 582 19.31 -33.92 4.84
C LYS A 582 17.81 -34.10 4.66
N MET A 583 17.41 -34.42 3.42
CA MET A 583 16.00 -34.62 3.06
C MET A 583 15.58 -36.09 3.04
N SER A 584 16.54 -37.02 3.10
CA SER A 584 16.32 -38.46 3.00
C SER A 584 16.85 -39.23 4.23
N SER A 585 15.99 -40.01 4.87
CA SER A 585 16.26 -40.94 5.97
C SER A 585 15.53 -42.28 5.79
N SER A 586 15.80 -43.24 6.67
CA SER A 586 15.09 -44.53 6.72
C SER A 586 13.56 -44.39 6.96
N LEU A 587 13.06 -43.21 7.35
CA LEU A 587 11.66 -42.91 7.67
C LEU A 587 10.95 -42.04 6.61
N ASP A 588 11.57 -41.80 5.45
CA ASP A 588 11.07 -40.89 4.39
C ASP A 588 9.59 -41.06 4.03
N GLY A 589 9.08 -42.29 4.03
CA GLY A 589 7.70 -42.54 3.63
C GLY A 589 6.64 -41.96 4.57
N VAL A 590 6.92 -41.84 5.87
CA VAL A 590 5.94 -41.42 6.88
C VAL A 590 5.85 -39.88 6.97
N ILE A 591 6.99 -39.22 6.82
CA ILE A 591 7.16 -37.77 7.01
C ILE A 591 6.38 -36.99 5.94
N TRP A 592 6.61 -37.34 4.68
CA TRP A 592 5.98 -36.68 3.53
C TRP A 592 4.49 -37.04 3.37
N LYS A 593 4.07 -38.20 3.90
CA LYS A 593 2.65 -38.57 3.97
C LYS A 593 1.84 -37.63 4.87
N GLY A 594 2.49 -36.99 5.86
CA GLY A 594 1.88 -35.95 6.68
C GLY A 594 1.52 -34.67 5.91
N LEU A 595 2.20 -34.39 4.80
CA LEU A 595 2.03 -33.19 3.98
C LEU A 595 0.90 -33.34 2.93
N GLY A 596 -0.27 -33.84 3.36
CA GLY A 596 -1.38 -34.17 2.47
C GLY A 596 -1.98 -32.98 1.70
N SER A 597 -1.77 -31.74 2.13
CA SER A 597 -2.30 -30.53 1.50
C SER A 597 -1.28 -29.76 0.64
N LEU A 598 -0.04 -30.25 0.51
CA LEU A 598 1.04 -29.50 -0.11
C LEU A 598 0.80 -29.30 -1.61
N ARG A 599 0.67 -28.04 -2.04
CA ARG A 599 0.44 -27.63 -3.44
C ARG A 599 1.70 -27.16 -4.12
N ARG A 600 2.62 -26.55 -3.37
CA ARG A 600 3.83 -25.94 -3.92
C ARG A 600 5.06 -26.28 -3.09
N LEU A 601 6.08 -26.82 -3.75
CA LEU A 601 7.39 -27.10 -3.17
C LEU A 601 8.47 -26.36 -3.97
N ILE A 602 9.27 -25.54 -3.30
CA ILE A 602 10.46 -24.91 -3.89
C ILE A 602 11.69 -25.34 -3.11
N LEU A 603 12.65 -25.93 -3.83
CA LEU A 603 13.97 -26.31 -3.36
C LEU A 603 15.00 -25.49 -4.14
N TRP A 604 15.71 -24.59 -3.47
CA TRP A 604 16.69 -23.73 -4.13
C TRP A 604 18.02 -23.75 -3.40
N SER A 605 19.12 -23.96 -4.11
CA SER A 605 20.48 -23.89 -3.55
C SER A 605 20.66 -24.84 -2.35
N ILE A 606 20.31 -26.13 -2.53
CA ILE A 606 20.47 -27.18 -1.52
C ILE A 606 21.60 -28.13 -1.99
N PRO A 607 22.84 -27.96 -1.50
CA PRO A 607 24.00 -28.74 -1.94
C PRO A 607 23.84 -30.23 -1.66
N ASP A 608 23.37 -30.62 -0.47
CA ASP A 608 23.29 -32.03 -0.06
C ASP A 608 22.07 -32.78 -0.62
N LEU A 609 21.28 -32.15 -1.51
CA LEU A 609 20.14 -32.80 -2.14
C LEU A 609 20.60 -33.68 -3.31
N GLU A 610 20.92 -34.94 -3.02
CA GLU A 610 21.30 -35.92 -4.06
C GLU A 610 20.10 -36.50 -4.82
N TYR A 611 18.99 -36.75 -4.11
CA TYR A 611 17.76 -37.34 -4.66
C TYR A 611 16.55 -36.68 -4.02
N LEU A 612 15.42 -36.67 -4.74
CA LEU A 612 14.16 -36.34 -4.11
C LEU A 612 13.75 -37.40 -3.06
N PRO A 613 13.15 -36.98 -1.94
CA PRO A 613 12.72 -37.91 -0.91
C PRO A 613 11.65 -38.85 -1.46
N LYS A 614 11.85 -40.16 -1.29
CA LYS A 614 10.91 -41.19 -1.79
C LYS A 614 9.49 -41.00 -1.27
N GLY A 615 9.35 -40.40 -0.08
CA GLY A 615 8.05 -40.08 0.50
C GLY A 615 7.24 -39.05 -0.28
N LEU A 616 7.87 -38.24 -1.15
CA LEU A 616 7.17 -37.26 -1.98
C LEU A 616 6.10 -37.90 -2.88
N GLN A 617 6.24 -39.19 -3.21
CA GLN A 617 5.23 -39.97 -3.94
C GLN A 617 3.86 -40.00 -3.24
N TYR A 618 3.82 -39.78 -1.92
CA TYR A 618 2.58 -39.73 -1.14
C TYR A 618 1.91 -38.36 -1.14
N VAL A 619 2.57 -37.32 -1.67
CA VAL A 619 2.02 -35.96 -1.79
C VAL A 619 1.26 -35.82 -3.10
N THR A 620 0.05 -36.39 -3.15
CA THR A 620 -0.78 -36.40 -4.37
C THR A 620 -1.39 -35.04 -4.73
N THR A 621 -1.25 -34.04 -3.87
CA THR A 621 -1.82 -32.70 -4.02
C THR A 621 -0.86 -31.69 -4.65
N LEU A 622 0.40 -32.07 -4.91
CA LEU A 622 1.44 -31.18 -5.43
C LEU A 622 1.09 -30.71 -6.85
N GLN A 623 1.06 -29.38 -7.04
CA GLN A 623 0.74 -28.72 -8.31
C GLN A 623 1.95 -28.04 -8.94
N TYR A 624 2.93 -27.64 -8.13
CA TYR A 624 4.12 -26.93 -8.57
C TYR A 624 5.35 -27.41 -7.81
N LEU A 625 6.37 -27.86 -8.55
CA LEU A 625 7.68 -28.21 -8.04
C LEU A 625 8.74 -27.40 -8.77
N GLU A 626 9.56 -26.66 -8.03
CA GLU A 626 10.71 -25.94 -8.56
C GLU A 626 11.96 -26.37 -7.82
N ILE A 627 12.92 -26.89 -8.57
CA ILE A 627 14.25 -27.24 -8.07
C ILE A 627 15.24 -26.42 -8.88
N SER A 628 16.13 -25.71 -8.19
CA SER A 628 17.10 -24.84 -8.85
C SER A 628 18.38 -24.76 -8.04
N ASP A 629 19.53 -24.66 -8.71
CA ASP A 629 20.84 -24.49 -8.06
C ASP A 629 21.20 -25.60 -7.05
N CYS A 630 20.75 -26.84 -7.25
CA CYS A 630 21.08 -27.98 -6.38
C CYS A 630 22.18 -28.83 -7.03
N PRO A 631 23.47 -28.58 -6.73
CA PRO A 631 24.60 -29.09 -7.53
C PRO A 631 24.81 -30.61 -7.48
N ASN A 632 24.42 -31.28 -6.39
CA ASN A 632 24.61 -32.73 -6.24
C ASN A 632 23.39 -33.55 -6.65
N LEU A 633 22.33 -32.94 -7.19
CA LEU A 633 21.11 -33.64 -7.57
C LEU A 633 21.38 -34.60 -8.75
N VAL A 634 21.34 -35.90 -8.47
CA VAL A 634 21.66 -36.97 -9.43
C VAL A 634 20.44 -37.33 -10.27
N SER A 635 19.26 -37.42 -9.66
CA SER A 635 18.00 -37.73 -10.35
C SER A 635 16.77 -37.22 -9.61
N ILE A 636 15.70 -36.95 -10.36
CA ILE A 636 14.38 -36.52 -9.89
C ILE A 636 13.46 -37.71 -9.73
#